data_AF-A0A3N5Z5F5-F1
#
_entry.id   AF-A0A3N5Z5F5-F1
#
_cell.length_a   1.000
_cell.length_b   1.000
_cell.length_c   1.000
_cell.angle_alpha   90.00
_cell.angle_beta   90.00
_cell.angle_gamma   90.00
#
_symmetry.space_group_name_H-M   'P 1'
#
loop_
_entity.id
_entity.type
_entity.pdbx_description
1 polymer ?
#
loop_
_entity_poly.entity_id
_entity_poly.type
_entity_poly.pdbx_seq_one_letter_code
_entity_poly.pdbx_strand_id
1 'polypeptide(L)'
;MYDFLDTVLSRRGKFLEILLKILLWMKASAAINSIAEIKMKKDSYAKWGIEHGMYVLGAKTPYEYFQKLKLYSMKQISHLVKQDFLLITSTHDHFVPLSHFHKQSQKLKNVRSFTGRIFTTHEHAENHVGFGNVPLVVNVIINWIKMHTCEVQKDASGIT
;
A
#
# COMPACT_ATOMS: atom_id res chain seq x y z
N MET A 1 -0.67 2.26 1.22
CA MET A 1 0.00 1.05 1.75
C MET A 1 0.92 1.44 2.92
N TYR A 2 0.84 0.74 4.07
CA TYR A 2 1.67 1.07 5.25
C TYR A 2 3.02 0.32 5.30
N ASP A 3 3.03 -0.97 4.94
CA ASP A 3 4.23 -1.82 4.98
C ASP A 3 4.16 -2.85 3.85
N PHE A 4 5.14 -2.85 2.94
CA PHE A 4 5.03 -3.65 1.73
C PHE A 4 5.22 -5.15 1.99
N LEU A 5 6.12 -5.51 2.92
CA LEU A 5 6.28 -6.91 3.32
C LEU A 5 4.95 -7.48 3.88
N ASP A 6 4.28 -6.73 4.76
CA ASP A 6 2.96 -7.11 5.30
C ASP A 6 1.92 -7.32 4.18
N THR A 7 1.89 -6.44 3.18
CA THR A 7 1.00 -6.56 2.01
C THR A 7 1.23 -7.89 1.27
N VAL A 8 2.49 -8.24 1.00
CA VAL A 8 2.84 -9.44 0.22
C VAL A 8 2.61 -10.73 1.01
N LEU A 9 2.80 -10.72 2.32
CA LEU A 9 2.67 -11.91 3.16
C LEU A 9 1.25 -12.20 3.65
N SER A 10 0.47 -11.16 3.97
CA SER A 10 -0.84 -11.30 4.64
C SER A 10 -1.90 -12.04 3.81
N ARG A 11 -1.72 -12.09 2.49
CA ARG A 11 -2.65 -12.78 1.57
C ARG A 11 -2.50 -14.30 1.55
N ARG A 12 -1.51 -14.86 2.23
CA ARG A 12 -1.17 -16.29 2.20
C ARG A 12 -1.79 -17.10 3.35
N GLY A 13 -2.65 -16.45 4.15
CA GLY A 13 -3.25 -16.99 5.36
C GLY A 13 -2.40 -16.71 6.61
N LYS A 14 -3.05 -16.48 7.76
CA LYS A 14 -2.41 -16.04 9.01
C LYS A 14 -1.26 -16.96 9.45
N PHE A 15 -1.44 -18.26 9.33
CA PHE A 15 -0.40 -19.24 9.70
C PHE A 15 0.87 -19.06 8.87
N LEU A 16 0.74 -19.02 7.54
CA LEU A 16 1.88 -18.92 6.63
C LEU A 16 2.54 -17.53 6.73
N GLU A 17 1.76 -16.48 6.96
CA GLU A 17 2.28 -15.14 7.25
C GLU A 17 3.18 -15.13 8.50
N ILE A 18 2.70 -15.69 9.61
CA ILE A 18 3.46 -15.77 10.87
C ILE A 18 4.72 -16.61 10.68
N LEU A 19 4.60 -17.78 10.06
CA LEU A 19 5.73 -18.67 9.77
C LEU A 19 6.81 -17.93 8.95
N LEU A 20 6.43 -17.27 7.85
CA LEU A 20 7.39 -16.54 7.01
C LEU A 20 8.02 -15.37 7.76
N LYS A 21 7.28 -14.64 8.59
CA LYS A 21 7.83 -13.57 9.44
C LYS A 21 8.88 -14.10 10.42
N ILE A 22 8.61 -15.24 11.07
CA ILE A 22 9.57 -15.89 11.99
C ILE A 22 10.82 -16.34 11.23
N LEU A 23 10.66 -17.02 10.09
CA LEU A 23 11.80 -17.46 9.27
C LEU A 23 12.64 -16.28 8.76
N LEU A 24 12.00 -15.16 8.40
CA LEU A 24 12.67 -13.93 7.96
C LEU A 24 13.42 -13.23 9.10
N TRP A 25 12.93 -13.36 10.33
CA TRP A 25 13.59 -12.86 11.53
C TRP A 25 14.80 -13.73 11.89
N MET A 26 14.65 -15.06 11.84
CA MET A 26 15.74 -16.03 12.04
C MET A 26 16.74 -16.09 10.88
N LYS A 27 16.53 -15.33 9.79
CA LYS A 27 17.34 -15.36 8.57
C LYS A 27 17.48 -16.76 7.95
N ALA A 28 16.44 -17.59 8.08
CA ALA A 28 16.40 -18.97 7.59
C ALA A 28 16.20 -19.02 6.06
N SER A 29 17.22 -18.63 5.30
CA SER A 29 17.17 -18.49 3.84
C SER A 29 16.78 -19.76 3.11
N ALA A 30 17.37 -20.90 3.49
CA ALA A 30 17.07 -22.21 2.87
C ALA A 30 15.58 -22.56 3.01
N ALA A 31 15.01 -22.45 4.21
CA ALA A 31 13.60 -22.74 4.45
C ALA A 31 12.67 -21.83 3.64
N ILE A 32 12.98 -20.54 3.58
CA ILE A 32 12.18 -19.56 2.81
C ILE A 32 12.24 -19.87 1.32
N ASN A 33 13.43 -20.15 0.78
CA ASN A 33 13.59 -20.50 -0.63
C ASN A 33 12.82 -21.79 -0.97
N SER A 34 12.92 -22.84 -0.15
CA SER A 34 12.18 -24.09 -0.37
C SER A 34 10.66 -23.88 -0.32
N ILE A 35 10.15 -23.13 0.67
CA ILE A 35 8.71 -22.82 0.76
C ILE A 35 8.25 -22.03 -0.47
N ALA A 36 9.03 -21.04 -0.90
CA ALA A 36 8.75 -20.25 -2.09
C ALA A 36 8.72 -21.13 -3.35
N GLU A 37 9.75 -21.94 -3.59
CA GLU A 37 9.83 -22.85 -4.74
C GLU A 37 8.64 -23.82 -4.80
N ILE A 38 8.27 -24.43 -3.66
CA ILE A 38 7.10 -25.32 -3.59
C ILE A 38 5.82 -24.57 -3.98
N LYS A 39 5.67 -23.31 -3.55
CA LYS A 39 4.51 -22.49 -3.92
C LYS A 39 4.54 -22.06 -5.38
N MET A 40 5.68 -21.63 -5.90
CA MET A 40 5.85 -21.25 -7.30
C MET A 40 5.60 -22.42 -8.26
N LYS A 41 5.91 -23.66 -7.86
CA LYS A 41 5.57 -24.86 -8.64
C LYS A 41 4.07 -25.16 -8.70
N LYS A 42 3.30 -24.71 -7.71
CA LYS A 42 1.86 -25.01 -7.56
C LYS A 42 0.94 -23.89 -8.01
N ASP A 43 1.45 -22.66 -8.08
CA ASP A 43 0.65 -21.47 -8.34
C ASP A 43 1.41 -20.52 -9.29
N SER A 44 0.92 -20.42 -10.53
CA SER A 44 1.50 -19.57 -11.57
C SER A 44 1.48 -18.09 -11.21
N TYR A 45 0.49 -17.62 -10.45
CA TYR A 45 0.43 -16.24 -9.98
C TYR A 45 1.51 -15.98 -8.92
N ALA A 46 1.71 -16.92 -7.99
CA ALA A 46 2.81 -16.84 -7.03
C ALA A 46 4.19 -16.92 -7.71
N LYS A 47 4.34 -17.77 -8.73
CA LYS A 47 5.55 -17.87 -9.55
C LYS A 47 5.88 -16.53 -10.20
N TRP A 48 4.95 -16.01 -11.00
CA TRP A 48 5.12 -14.73 -11.67
C TRP A 48 5.40 -13.59 -10.68
N GLY A 49 4.65 -13.50 -9.58
CA GLY A 49 4.82 -12.43 -8.60
C GLY A 49 6.18 -12.45 -7.90
N ILE A 50 6.70 -13.64 -7.58
CA ILE A 50 8.03 -13.77 -6.95
C ILE A 50 9.14 -13.52 -7.97
N GLU A 51 9.08 -14.13 -9.15
CA GLU A 51 10.10 -13.94 -10.21
C GLU A 51 10.16 -12.49 -10.67
N HIS A 52 9.01 -11.86 -10.88
CA HIS A 52 8.94 -10.46 -11.28
C HIS A 52 9.41 -9.53 -10.16
N GLY A 53 9.02 -9.80 -8.91
CA GLY A 53 9.51 -9.06 -7.75
C GLY A 53 11.03 -9.17 -7.57
N MET A 54 11.58 -10.36 -7.80
CA MET A 54 13.02 -10.61 -7.83
C MET A 54 13.72 -9.81 -8.93
N TYR A 55 13.17 -9.82 -10.14
CA TYR A 55 13.68 -9.04 -11.26
C TYR A 55 13.70 -7.54 -10.95
N VAL A 56 12.56 -6.97 -10.53
CA VAL A 56 12.41 -5.53 -10.26
C VAL A 56 13.33 -5.06 -9.14
N LEU A 57 13.49 -5.86 -8.09
CA LEU A 57 14.32 -5.50 -6.94
C LEU A 57 15.77 -6.00 -7.07
N GLY A 58 16.14 -6.64 -8.17
CA GLY A 58 17.46 -7.23 -8.39
C GLY A 58 17.83 -8.29 -7.35
N ALA A 59 16.86 -9.06 -6.85
CA ALA A 59 17.10 -10.16 -5.90
C ALA A 59 17.39 -11.47 -6.63
N LYS A 60 18.37 -12.22 -6.14
CA LYS A 60 18.80 -13.50 -6.71
C LYS A 60 18.03 -14.69 -6.16
N THR A 61 17.36 -14.53 -5.01
CA THR A 61 16.58 -15.58 -4.36
C THR A 61 15.27 -15.04 -3.77
N PRO A 62 14.23 -15.88 -3.57
CA PRO A 62 13.01 -15.48 -2.87
C PRO A 62 13.26 -14.90 -1.47
N TYR A 63 14.22 -15.46 -0.73
CA TYR A 63 14.64 -14.91 0.56
C TYR A 63 15.16 -13.47 0.44
N GLU A 64 16.07 -13.22 -0.50
CA GLU A 64 16.61 -11.88 -0.73
C GLU A 64 15.49 -10.90 -1.15
N TYR A 65 14.58 -11.34 -2.02
CA TYR A 65 13.40 -10.58 -2.41
C TYR A 65 12.58 -10.15 -1.19
N PHE A 66 12.20 -11.09 -0.32
CA PHE A 66 11.45 -10.77 0.90
C PHE A 66 12.22 -9.90 1.89
N GLN A 67 13.56 -9.99 1.96
CA GLN A 67 14.37 -9.05 2.74
C GLN A 67 14.29 -7.63 2.15
N LYS A 68 14.40 -7.49 0.83
CA LYS A 68 14.29 -6.18 0.15
C LYS A 68 12.94 -5.51 0.35
N LEU A 69 11.85 -6.29 0.43
CA LEU A 69 10.52 -5.74 0.73
C LEU A 69 10.45 -4.96 2.05
N LYS A 70 11.29 -5.28 3.03
CA LYS A 70 11.34 -4.59 4.34
C LYS A 70 11.74 -3.12 4.22
N LEU A 71 12.45 -2.75 3.15
CA LEU A 71 12.88 -1.37 2.89
C LEU A 71 11.70 -0.46 2.55
N TYR A 72 10.60 -1.03 2.04
CA TYR A 72 9.42 -0.28 1.59
C TYR A 72 8.37 -0.25 2.70
N SER A 73 8.63 0.56 3.73
CA SER A 73 7.76 0.68 4.89
C SER A 73 7.62 2.12 5.35
N MET A 74 6.37 2.52 5.63
CA MET A 74 6.05 3.83 6.19
C MET A 74 6.12 3.83 7.72
N LYS A 75 6.41 2.68 8.36
CA LYS A 75 6.35 2.50 9.82
C LYS A 75 7.13 3.54 10.60
N GLN A 76 8.36 3.84 10.16
CA GLN A 76 9.27 4.74 10.85
C GLN A 76 9.25 6.18 10.32
N ILE A 77 8.58 6.44 9.20
CA ILE A 77 8.66 7.74 8.51
C ILE A 77 7.32 8.45 8.35
N SER A 78 6.18 7.80 8.64
CA SER A 78 4.85 8.43 8.49
C SER A 78 4.70 9.74 9.27
N HIS A 79 5.33 9.83 10.44
CA HIS A 79 5.28 11.03 11.28
C HIS A 79 6.14 12.17 10.73
N LEU A 80 6.99 11.94 9.74
CA LEU A 80 7.83 12.98 9.13
C LEU A 80 7.07 13.79 8.07
N VAL A 81 5.90 13.31 7.64
CA VAL A 81 5.03 13.98 6.67
C VAL A 81 4.38 15.20 7.34
N LYS A 82 4.57 16.39 6.75
CA LYS A 82 4.10 17.69 7.31
C LYS A 82 3.11 18.44 6.43
N GLN A 83 2.96 18.05 5.17
CA GLN A 83 2.03 18.64 4.21
C GLN A 83 0.59 18.15 4.40
N ASP A 84 -0.36 18.74 3.67
CA ASP A 84 -1.70 18.17 3.51
C ASP A 84 -1.59 16.80 2.84
N PHE A 85 -2.38 15.83 3.31
CA PHE A 85 -2.25 14.46 2.86
C PHE A 85 -3.61 13.82 2.56
N LEU A 86 -3.80 13.41 1.30
CA LEU A 86 -4.90 12.57 0.86
C LEU A 86 -4.48 11.10 0.87
N LEU A 87 -5.15 10.28 1.68
CA LEU A 87 -5.00 8.84 1.67
C LEU A 87 -6.25 8.20 1.03
N ILE A 88 -6.06 7.46 -0.06
CA ILE A 88 -7.11 6.75 -0.79
C ILE A 88 -6.94 5.25 -0.62
N THR A 89 -8.04 4.52 -0.49
CA THR A 89 -8.11 3.06 -0.57
C THR A 89 -9.50 2.62 -1.04
N SER A 90 -9.70 1.31 -1.16
CA SER A 90 -10.98 0.72 -1.57
C SER A 90 -11.31 -0.49 -0.68
N THR A 91 -12.61 -0.73 -0.45
CA THR A 91 -13.11 -1.75 0.50
C THR A 91 -12.76 -3.20 0.10
N HIS A 92 -12.67 -3.49 -1.19
CA HIS A 92 -12.37 -4.81 -1.75
C HIS A 92 -11.08 -4.78 -2.58
N ASP A 93 -10.09 -3.98 -2.14
CA ASP A 93 -8.75 -4.03 -2.71
C ASP A 93 -8.15 -5.42 -2.45
N HIS A 94 -8.04 -6.20 -3.52
CA HIS A 94 -7.51 -7.54 -3.39
C HIS A 94 -6.05 -7.50 -2.96
N PHE A 95 -5.26 -6.50 -3.36
CA PHE A 95 -3.82 -6.48 -3.12
C PHE A 95 -3.44 -5.91 -1.76
N VAL A 96 -4.00 -4.75 -1.38
CA VAL A 96 -3.64 -4.03 -0.16
C VAL A 96 -4.76 -4.16 0.89
N PRO A 97 -4.52 -4.83 2.03
CA PRO A 97 -5.56 -4.97 3.06
C PRO A 97 -6.01 -3.61 3.61
N LEU A 98 -7.32 -3.46 3.83
CA LEU A 98 -7.91 -2.22 4.37
C LEU A 98 -7.31 -1.79 5.72
N SER A 99 -6.83 -2.74 6.53
CA SER A 99 -6.13 -2.43 7.79
C SER A 99 -4.91 -1.52 7.60
N HIS A 100 -4.27 -1.52 6.42
CA HIS A 100 -3.14 -0.63 6.12
C HIS A 100 -3.58 0.84 6.04
N PHE A 101 -4.82 1.12 5.61
CA PHE A 101 -5.37 2.48 5.63
C PHE A 101 -5.46 3.00 7.06
N HIS A 102 -6.10 2.24 7.96
CA HIS A 102 -6.24 2.64 9.36
C HIS A 102 -4.89 2.78 10.06
N LYS A 103 -3.96 1.83 9.85
CA LYS A 103 -2.59 1.91 10.39
C LYS A 103 -1.87 3.17 9.90
N GLN A 104 -1.95 3.49 8.60
CA GLN A 104 -1.32 4.67 8.03
C GLN A 104 -1.94 5.96 8.59
N SER A 105 -3.27 6.07 8.62
CA SER A 105 -3.99 7.23 9.20
C SER A 105 -3.55 7.52 10.64
N GLN A 106 -3.42 6.50 11.48
CA GLN A 106 -2.99 6.67 12.88
C GLN A 106 -1.53 7.14 13.03
N LYS A 107 -0.70 6.98 11.99
CA LYS A 107 0.74 7.25 12.02
C LYS A 107 1.11 8.56 11.33
N LEU A 108 0.24 9.10 10.49
CA LEU A 108 0.34 10.43 9.88
C LEU A 108 -0.02 11.52 10.91
N LYS A 109 0.72 11.61 12.01
CA LYS A 109 0.39 12.47 13.15
C LYS A 109 0.71 13.95 12.96
N ASN A 110 1.66 14.27 12.07
CA ASN A 110 2.22 15.61 11.93
C ASN A 110 1.82 16.28 10.60
N VAL A 111 0.88 15.68 9.84
CA VAL A 111 0.36 16.28 8.60
C VAL A 111 -0.38 17.58 8.91
N ARG A 112 -0.30 18.56 8.00
CA ARG A 112 -1.01 19.83 8.14
C ARG A 112 -2.53 19.63 8.12
N SER A 113 -3.00 18.81 7.18
CA SER A 113 -4.38 18.30 7.12
C SER A 113 -4.37 16.84 6.68
N PHE A 114 -5.37 16.08 7.13
CA PHE A 114 -5.56 14.69 6.72
C PHE A 114 -6.92 14.52 6.07
N THR A 115 -6.94 13.98 4.84
CA THR A 115 -8.17 13.53 4.19
C THR A 115 -8.06 12.03 3.91
N GLY A 116 -9.02 11.26 4.43
CA GLY A 116 -9.14 9.84 4.17
C GLY A 116 -10.31 9.54 3.25
N ARG A 117 -10.10 8.72 2.22
CA ARG A 117 -11.15 8.28 1.30
C ARG A 117 -11.10 6.78 1.08
N ILE A 118 -12.21 6.10 1.38
CA ILE A 118 -12.40 4.67 1.15
C ILE A 118 -13.49 4.52 0.09
N PHE A 119 -13.17 3.94 -1.06
CA PHE A 119 -14.15 3.64 -2.12
C PHE A 119 -14.90 2.33 -1.87
N THR A 120 -16.19 2.33 -2.18
CA THR A 120 -17.11 1.23 -1.86
C THR A 120 -17.80 0.66 -3.10
N THR A 121 -18.48 -0.47 -2.93
CA THR A 121 -19.23 -1.14 -4.00
C THR A 121 -20.39 -0.29 -4.52
N HIS A 122 -20.96 0.58 -3.69
CA HIS A 122 -22.01 1.54 -4.12
C HIS A 122 -21.52 2.52 -5.18
N GLU A 123 -20.21 2.67 -5.31
CA GLU A 123 -19.56 3.62 -6.22
C GLU A 123 -18.89 2.91 -7.40
N HIS A 124 -19.02 1.58 -7.45
CA HIS A 124 -18.33 0.70 -8.39
C HIS A 124 -16.80 0.92 -8.39
N ALA A 125 -16.23 1.24 -7.23
CA ALA A 125 -14.82 1.63 -7.04
C ALA A 125 -14.14 0.84 -5.91
N GLU A 126 -14.72 -0.28 -5.48
CA GLU A 126 -14.24 -1.09 -4.36
C GLU A 126 -12.96 -1.87 -4.65
N ASN A 127 -12.63 -2.10 -5.92
CA ASN A 127 -11.50 -2.90 -6.34
C ASN A 127 -10.16 -2.16 -6.17
N HIS A 128 -9.06 -2.87 -6.46
CA HIS A 128 -7.71 -2.30 -6.36
C HIS A 128 -7.61 -0.98 -7.10
N VAL A 129 -7.09 0.04 -6.41
CA VAL A 129 -6.97 1.44 -6.87
C VAL A 129 -8.27 2.11 -7.36
N GLY A 130 -9.44 1.52 -7.07
CA GLY A 130 -10.74 2.01 -7.54
C GLY A 130 -10.95 1.91 -9.05
N PHE A 131 -10.29 0.94 -9.70
CA PHE A 131 -10.28 0.80 -11.15
C PHE A 131 -11.67 0.60 -11.79
N GLY A 132 -12.67 0.15 -11.04
CA GLY A 132 -14.05 0.01 -11.54
C GLY A 132 -14.72 1.35 -11.85
N ASN A 133 -14.22 2.46 -11.31
CA ASN A 133 -14.74 3.81 -11.58
C ASN A 133 -13.59 4.84 -11.54
N VAL A 134 -12.67 4.72 -12.50
CA VAL A 134 -11.53 5.64 -12.65
C VAL A 134 -11.96 7.12 -12.71
N PRO A 135 -13.03 7.51 -13.43
CA PRO A 135 -13.46 8.92 -13.44
C PRO A 135 -13.76 9.47 -12.05
N LEU A 136 -14.43 8.70 -11.19
CA LEU A 136 -14.67 9.08 -9.80
C LEU A 136 -13.37 9.26 -9.02
N VAL A 137 -12.45 8.30 -9.11
CA VAL A 137 -11.16 8.34 -8.41
C VAL A 137 -10.36 9.58 -8.80
N VAL A 138 -10.27 9.86 -10.09
CA VAL A 138 -9.55 11.03 -10.63
C VAL A 138 -10.22 12.33 -10.19
N ASN A 139 -11.56 12.41 -10.24
CA ASN A 139 -12.28 13.60 -9.78
C ASN A 139 -12.06 13.89 -8.29
N VAL A 140 -12.02 12.86 -7.44
CA VAL A 140 -11.68 13.02 -6.02
C VAL A 140 -10.28 13.62 -5.86
N ILE A 141 -9.29 13.11 -6.58
CA ILE A 141 -7.91 13.61 -6.51
C ILE A 141 -7.83 15.06 -6.99
N ILE A 142 -8.41 15.37 -8.15
CA ILE A 142 -8.38 16.73 -8.73
C ILE A 142 -9.08 17.73 -7.80
N ASN A 143 -10.27 17.39 -7.29
CA ASN A 143 -11.01 18.28 -6.40
C ASN A 143 -10.27 18.49 -5.09
N TRP A 144 -9.64 17.44 -4.55
CA TRP A 144 -8.82 17.57 -3.35
C TRP A 144 -7.62 18.49 -3.58
N ILE A 145 -6.91 18.34 -4.70
CA ILE A 145 -5.79 19.23 -5.06
C ILE A 145 -6.30 20.68 -5.14
N LYS A 146 -7.37 20.95 -5.90
CA LYS A 146 -7.95 22.31 -6.02
C LYS A 146 -8.26 22.95 -4.66
N MET A 147 -8.86 22.20 -3.74
CA MET A 147 -9.17 22.70 -2.39
C MET A 147 -7.92 23.06 -1.56
N HIS A 148 -6.76 22.48 -1.85
CA HIS A 148 -5.53 22.66 -1.08
C HIS A 148 -4.43 23.44 -1.81
N THR A 149 -4.64 23.77 -3.10
CA THR A 149 -3.69 24.55 -3.92
C THR A 149 -4.26 25.85 -4.46
N CYS A 150 -5.59 25.98 -4.57
CA CYS A 150 -6.17 27.29 -4.87
C CYS A 150 -5.95 28.18 -3.65
N GLU A 151 -5.09 29.20 -3.81
CA GLU A 151 -5.17 30.38 -2.96
C GLU A 151 -6.64 30.77 -2.90
N VAL A 152 -7.17 30.94 -1.67
CA VAL A 152 -8.38 31.73 -1.51
C VAL A 152 -8.12 33.00 -2.29
N GLN A 153 -8.85 33.25 -3.37
CA GLN A 153 -8.97 34.58 -3.97
C GLN A 153 -9.57 35.48 -2.89
N LYS A 154 -8.75 35.87 -1.90
CA LYS A 154 -8.91 37.06 -1.11
C LYS A 154 -8.50 38.16 -2.07
N ASP A 155 -9.48 38.70 -2.80
CA ASP A 155 -9.55 40.08 -3.31
C ASP A 155 -10.51 40.12 -4.49
N ALA A 156 -11.80 39.98 -4.18
CA ALA A 156 -12.87 40.40 -5.08
C ALA A 156 -14.08 40.90 -4.29
N SER A 157 -13.86 41.76 -3.30
CA SER A 157 -14.92 42.62 -2.72
C SER A 157 -14.36 43.71 -1.79
N GLY A 158 -13.26 44.35 -2.18
CA GLY A 158 -12.76 45.55 -1.54
C GLY A 158 -13.27 46.81 -2.24
N ILE A 159 -14.49 47.22 -1.89
CA ILE A 159 -14.98 48.62 -1.86
C ILE A 159 -15.00 49.37 -3.21
N THR A 160 -16.19 49.43 -3.82
CA THR A 160 -16.67 50.59 -4.60
C THR A 160 -16.84 51.81 -3.70
#